data_AF-A0A537UJY5-F1
#
_entry.id   AF-A0A537UJY5-F1
#
_cell.length_a   1.000
_cell.length_b   1.000
_cell.length_c   1.000
_cell.angle_alpha   90.00
_cell.angle_beta   90.00
_cell.angle_gamma   90.00
#
_symmetry.space_group_name_H-M   'P 1'
#
loop_
_entity.id
_entity.type
_entity.pdbx_description
1 polymer ?
#
loop_
_entity_poly.entity_id
_entity_poly.type
_entity_poly.pdbx_seq_one_letter_code
_entity_poly.pdbx_strand_id
1 'polypeptide(L)'
;MPIRLVNRRGKPIINEDGEPIMERVLRPKYGMHGFRHAAASLFIEEGFSPKRVQDLMGHSTIQMTFDTYGHLFPAPADDQVAMRRLQARLIG
;
A
#
# COMPACT_ATOMS: atom_id res chain seq x y z
N MET A 1 -14.55 -21.64 -2.69
CA MET A 1 -14.83 -21.01 -4.00
C MET A 1 -14.20 -21.87 -5.09
N PRO A 2 -14.91 -22.21 -6.19
CA PRO A 2 -14.33 -23.01 -7.27
C PRO A 2 -13.28 -22.18 -8.03
N ILE A 3 -12.08 -22.75 -8.16
CA ILE A 3 -10.96 -22.14 -8.89
C ILE A 3 -11.30 -22.25 -10.39
N ARG A 4 -11.49 -21.10 -11.05
CA ARG A 4 -11.79 -21.02 -12.49
C ARG A 4 -10.49 -20.82 -13.26
N LEU A 5 -10.18 -21.73 -14.18
CA LEU A 5 -8.90 -21.79 -14.88
C LEU A 5 -9.00 -21.01 -16.20
N VAL A 6 -8.22 -19.93 -16.30
CA VAL A 6 -8.31 -18.92 -17.35
C VAL A 6 -6.92 -18.41 -17.75
N ASN A 7 -6.70 -18.19 -19.04
CA ASN A 7 -5.47 -17.64 -19.63
C ASN A 7 -5.11 -16.27 -19.05
N ARG A 8 -3.93 -15.70 -19.37
CA ARG A 8 -3.46 -14.39 -18.85
C ARG A 8 -4.48 -13.24 -18.99
N ARG A 9 -5.41 -13.30 -19.95
CA ARG A 9 -6.48 -12.29 -20.20
C ARG A 9 -7.82 -12.62 -19.53
N GLY A 10 -7.91 -13.70 -18.76
CA GLY A 10 -9.15 -14.10 -18.09
C GLY A 10 -10.13 -14.88 -18.98
N LYS A 11 -9.71 -15.29 -20.18
CA LYS A 11 -10.51 -16.16 -21.05
C LYS A 11 -10.17 -17.64 -20.80
N PRO A 12 -11.13 -18.57 -20.94
CA PRO A 12 -10.83 -20.00 -20.93
C PRO A 12 -9.74 -20.31 -21.97
N ILE A 13 -8.76 -21.15 -21.60
CA ILE A 13 -7.85 -21.72 -22.60
C ILE A 13 -8.61 -22.88 -23.25
N ILE A 14 -8.57 -23.02 -24.57
CA ILE A 14 -9.37 -23.99 -25.34
C ILE A 14 -8.42 -24.92 -26.11
N ASN A 15 -8.74 -26.21 -26.15
CA ASN A 15 -8.05 -27.26 -26.90
C ASN A 15 -8.35 -27.13 -28.41
N GLU A 16 -7.65 -27.91 -29.24
CA GLU A 16 -7.94 -28.00 -30.68
C GLU A 16 -9.38 -28.48 -30.96
N ASP A 17 -9.97 -29.24 -30.04
CA ASP A 17 -11.34 -29.76 -30.10
C ASP A 17 -12.42 -28.78 -29.60
N GLY A 18 -12.05 -27.57 -29.17
CA GLY A 18 -13.01 -26.58 -28.67
C GLY A 18 -13.38 -26.72 -27.19
N GLU A 19 -12.78 -27.66 -26.47
CA GLU A 19 -13.00 -27.88 -25.03
C GLU A 19 -12.08 -27.01 -24.16
N PRO A 20 -12.53 -26.50 -23.00
CA PRO A 20 -11.69 -25.68 -22.13
C PRO A 20 -10.63 -26.52 -21.38
N ILE A 21 -9.34 -26.27 -21.61
CA ILE A 21 -8.28 -26.81 -20.73
C ILE A 21 -8.30 -26.13 -19.37
N MET A 22 -8.45 -26.98 -18.37
CA MET A 22 -8.41 -26.66 -16.96
C MET A 22 -6.96 -26.74 -16.44
N GLU A 23 -6.09 -25.84 -16.88
CA GLU A 23 -4.70 -25.74 -16.38
C GLU A 23 -4.58 -24.77 -15.20
N ARG A 24 -3.89 -25.18 -14.12
CA ARG A 24 -3.70 -24.37 -12.90
C ARG A 24 -2.79 -23.16 -13.17
N VAL A 25 -3.36 -22.07 -13.67
CA VAL A 25 -2.63 -20.80 -13.82
C VAL A 25 -2.42 -20.18 -12.43
N LEU A 26 -1.19 -20.24 -11.92
CA LEU A 26 -0.80 -19.54 -10.71
C LEU A 26 -0.80 -18.03 -10.99
N ARG A 27 -1.78 -17.31 -10.42
CA ARG A 27 -1.82 -15.84 -10.50
C ARG A 27 -1.25 -15.24 -9.22
N PRO A 28 -0.34 -14.26 -9.31
CA PRO A 28 0.07 -13.50 -8.15
C PRO A 28 -1.16 -12.89 -7.47
N LYS A 29 -1.28 -13.07 -6.15
CA LYS A 29 -2.35 -12.47 -5.34
C LYS A 29 -2.29 -10.94 -5.39
N TYR A 30 -1.11 -10.38 -5.57
CA TYR A 30 -0.85 -8.94 -5.61
C TYR A 30 -0.02 -8.59 -6.85
N GLY A 31 -0.32 -7.44 -7.46
CA GLY A 31 0.50 -6.85 -8.51
C GLY A 31 1.57 -5.91 -7.96
N MET A 32 2.46 -5.41 -8.83
CA MET A 32 3.53 -4.47 -8.47
C MET A 32 3.02 -3.21 -7.75
N HIS A 33 1.83 -2.73 -8.11
CA HIS A 33 1.21 -1.60 -7.43
C HIS A 33 0.83 -1.92 -5.97
N GLY A 34 0.42 -3.15 -5.68
CA GLY A 34 0.16 -3.60 -4.31
C GLY A 34 1.44 -3.65 -3.47
N PHE A 35 2.55 -4.11 -4.05
CA PHE A 35 3.85 -4.07 -3.38
C PHE A 35 4.34 -2.63 -3.16
N ARG A 36 4.07 -1.72 -4.09
CA ARG A 36 4.36 -0.29 -3.91
C ARG A 36 3.62 0.28 -2.69
N HIS A 37 2.33 -0.04 -2.52
CA HIS A 37 1.58 0.36 -1.33
C HIS A 37 2.13 -0.26 -0.05
N ALA A 38 2.47 -1.55 -0.07
CA ALA A 38 3.08 -2.22 1.07
C ALA A 38 4.41 -1.55 1.49
N ALA A 39 5.24 -1.16 0.51
CA ALA A 39 6.49 -0.44 0.80
C ALA A 39 6.23 0.91 1.48
N ALA A 40 5.24 1.69 1.02
CA ALA A 40 4.89 2.96 1.66
C ALA A 40 4.43 2.78 3.11
N SER A 41 3.60 1.77 3.38
CA SER A 41 3.14 1.46 4.75
C SER A 41 4.32 1.14 5.67
N LEU A 42 5.27 0.33 5.20
CA LEU A 42 6.48 -0.02 5.98
C LEU A 42 7.37 1.20 6.23
N PHE A 43 7.52 2.10 5.26
CA PHE A 43 8.30 3.34 5.49
C PHE A 43 7.68 4.21 6.58
N ILE A 44 6.34 4.30 6.61
CA ILE A 44 5.62 5.09 7.61
C ILE A 44 5.74 4.44 8.99
N GLU A 45 5.63 3.11 9.06
CA GLU A 45 5.82 2.34 10.30
C GLU A 45 7.23 2.53 10.89
N GLU A 46 8.27 2.57 10.04
CA GLU A 46 9.65 2.89 10.43
C GLU A 46 9.88 4.38 10.77
N GLY A 47 8.82 5.18 10.83
CA GLY A 47 8.86 6.58 11.26
C GLY A 47 9.40 7.56 10.21
N PHE A 48 9.35 7.21 8.92
CA PHE A 48 9.77 8.14 7.87
C PHE A 48 8.80 9.32 7.81
N SER A 49 9.36 10.52 7.63
CA SER A 49 8.54 11.72 7.48
C SER A 49 7.68 11.64 6.21
N PRO A 50 6.49 12.27 6.20
CA PRO A 50 5.61 12.29 5.02
C PRO A 50 6.32 12.79 3.75
N LYS A 51 7.23 13.76 3.89
CA LYS A 51 8.00 14.28 2.76
C LYS A 51 9.00 13.26 2.21
N ARG A 52 9.68 12.52 3.08
CA ARG A 52 10.60 11.45 2.66
C ARG A 52 9.84 10.32 1.95
N VAL A 53 8.66 9.96 2.46
CA VAL A 53 7.77 8.99 1.81
C VAL A 53 7.33 9.51 0.44
N GLN A 54 6.93 10.78 0.32
CA GLN A 54 6.58 11.40 -0.96
C GLN A 54 7.68 11.24 -2.01
N ASP A 55 8.94 11.52 -1.63
CA ASP A 55 10.08 11.48 -2.55
C ASP A 55 10.42 10.04 -2.98
N LEU A 56 10.42 9.08 -2.03
CA LEU A 56 10.63 7.66 -2.32
C LEU A 56 9.53 7.06 -3.19
N MET A 57 8.29 7.53 -2.97
CA MET A 57 7.12 7.12 -3.72
C MET A 57 6.94 7.93 -5.01
N GLY A 58 7.83 8.88 -5.32
CA GLY A 58 7.75 9.69 -6.54
C GLY A 58 6.41 10.41 -6.73
N HIS A 59 5.76 10.82 -5.63
CA HIS A 59 4.50 11.56 -5.69
C HIS A 59 4.76 13.03 -6.02
N SER A 60 4.05 13.57 -7.01
CA SER A 60 4.23 14.96 -7.45
C SER A 60 3.84 15.97 -6.38
N THR A 61 2.88 15.63 -5.52
CA THR A 61 2.44 16.48 -4.41
C THR A 61 2.42 15.72 -3.09
N ILE A 62 2.56 16.46 -1.99
CA ILE A 62 2.44 15.89 -0.65
C ILE A 62 1.00 15.43 -0.37
N GLN A 63 0.01 16.10 -0.98
CA GLN A 63 -1.40 15.75 -0.88
C GLN A 63 -1.67 14.31 -1.33
N MET A 64 -1.08 13.84 -2.44
CA MET A 64 -1.23 12.44 -2.88
C MET A 64 -0.80 11.43 -1.80
N THR A 65 0.26 11.77 -1.05
CA THR A 65 0.76 10.93 0.04
C THR A 65 -0.21 10.92 1.21
N PHE A 66 -0.76 12.07 1.59
CA PHE A 66 -1.74 12.16 2.69
C PHE A 66 -3.11 11.60 2.32
N ASP A 67 -3.57 11.79 1.08
CA ASP A 67 -4.83 11.22 0.60
C ASP A 67 -4.79 9.69 0.65
N THR A 68 -3.63 9.09 0.37
CA THR A 68 -3.46 7.62 0.33
C THR A 68 -3.10 7.05 1.70
N TYR A 69 -2.17 7.67 2.43
CA TYR A 69 -1.55 7.10 3.63
C TYR A 69 -1.69 7.97 4.89
N GLY A 70 -2.43 9.09 4.82
CA GLY A 70 -2.57 10.05 5.93
C GLY A 70 -2.99 9.40 7.25
N HIS A 71 -3.85 8.38 7.16
CA HIS A 71 -4.35 7.60 8.29
C HIS A 71 -3.30 6.70 8.96
N LEU A 72 -2.13 6.50 8.36
CA LEU A 72 -1.04 5.71 8.92
C LEU A 72 -0.06 6.57 9.75
N PHE A 73 -0.10 7.90 9.61
CA PHE A 73 0.75 8.78 10.39
C PHE A 73 0.22 8.95 11.83
N PRO A 74 1.10 9.24 12.81
CA PRO A 74 0.74 9.38 14.21
C PRO A 74 -0.41 10.38 14.45
N ALA A 75 -1.25 10.08 15.45
CA ALA A 75 -2.54 10.71 15.65
C ALA A 75 -2.53 11.75 16.80
N PRO A 76 -3.58 12.58 16.94
CA PRO A 76 -3.63 13.71 17.89
C PRO A 76 -3.44 13.38 19.38
N ALA A 77 -3.59 12.12 19.77
CA ALA A 77 -3.30 11.70 21.15
C ALA A 77 -1.81 11.84 21.49
N ASP A 78 -0.93 11.61 20.50
CA ASP A 78 0.52 11.83 20.63
C ASP A 78 0.84 13.32 20.74
N ASP A 79 0.05 14.18 20.08
CA ASP A 79 0.24 15.63 20.09
C ASP A 79 0.03 16.22 21.49
N GLN A 80 -0.97 15.77 22.26
CA GLN A 80 -1.19 16.29 23.62
C GLN A 80 -0.03 15.98 24.56
N VAL A 81 0.54 14.78 24.45
CA VAL A 81 1.71 14.37 25.27
C VAL A 81 2.94 15.16 24.83
N ALA A 82 3.14 15.34 23.52
CA ALA A 82 4.23 16.16 22.99
C ALA A 82 4.11 17.62 23.46
N MET A 83 2.91 18.20 23.42
CA MET A 83 2.64 19.58 23.86
C MET A 83 2.96 19.78 25.34
N ARG A 84 2.55 18.85 26.22
CA ARG A 84 2.89 18.92 27.66
C ARG A 84 4.41 18.88 27.89
N ARG A 85 5.13 18.03 27.15
CA ARG A 85 6.60 17.94 27.22
C ARG A 85 7.26 19.23 26.73
N LEU A 86 6.76 19.83 25.65
CA LEU A 86 7.27 21.10 25.13
C LEU A 86 7.02 22.25 26.11
N GLN A 87 5.82 22.33 26.68
CA GLN A 87 5.46 23.32 27.69
C GLN A 87 6.43 23.28 28.87
N ALA A 88 6.67 22.09 29.43
CA ALA A 88 7.61 21.91 30.55
C ALA A 88 9.05 22.30 30.20
N ARG A 89 9.48 22.19 28.94
CA ARG A 89 10.83 22.59 28.50
C ARG A 89 10.99 24.10 28.26
N LEU A 90 9.91 24.79 27.92
CA LEU A 90 9.94 26.20 27.52
C LEU A 90 9.71 27.15 28.69
N ILE A 91 8.86 26.77 29.65
CA ILE A 91 8.40 27.63 30.74
C ILE A 91 8.46 26.95 32.12
N GLY A 92 9.13 25.80 32.22
CA GLY A 92 9.41 25.09 33.47
C GLY A 92 10.73 25.51 34.09
#